data_AF-A0A1J8QKJ3-F1
#
_entry.id   AF-A0A1J8QKJ3-F1
#
_cell.length_a   1.000
_cell.length_b   1.000
_cell.length_c   1.000
_cell.angle_alpha   90.00
_cell.angle_beta   90.00
_cell.angle_gamma   90.00
#
_symmetry.space_group_name_H-M   'P 1'
#
loop_
_entity.id
_entity.type
_entity.pdbx_description
1 polymer ?
#
loop_
_entity_poly.entity_id
_entity_poly.type
_entity_poly.pdbx_seq_one_letter_code
_entity_poly.pdbx_strand_id
1 'polypeptide(L)'
;MQAQGSIRKQTSTIGTGYISAVFRIYDIPSISFSKLISTPFNIANNQFTVITLAIDTSTKAMIGSAGSFKSCHPALICSPLGGGSMLTLPHPATLSAAQLVAKRVFFRRGQGKGRHRFSREDELAKTLDEANCLYWGAALMGMAYTFVDEMLKTGKGSQLPVQPLYSEPEARVN
;
A
#
# COMPACT_ATOMS: atom_id res chain seq x y z
N MET A 1 29.89 13.93 -26.65
CA MET A 1 29.53 13.18 -27.87
C MET A 1 28.05 12.84 -27.82
N GLN A 2 27.37 13.22 -28.89
CA GLN A 2 26.09 12.74 -29.43
C GLN A 2 24.88 12.53 -28.51
N ALA A 3 23.90 13.39 -28.78
CA ALA A 3 22.49 13.17 -28.56
C ALA A 3 22.02 11.88 -29.29
N GLN A 4 21.21 11.08 -28.61
CA GLN A 4 20.30 10.15 -29.26
C GLN A 4 18.89 10.40 -28.73
N GLY A 5 18.05 10.88 -29.63
CA GLY A 5 16.63 11.05 -29.43
C GLY A 5 15.97 9.71 -29.19
N SER A 6 15.03 9.69 -28.24
CA SER A 6 14.09 8.59 -28.10
C SER A 6 12.70 9.17 -27.88
N ILE A 7 11.97 9.22 -29.00
CA ILE A 7 10.52 9.03 -29.16
C ILE A 7 9.70 9.40 -27.91
N ARG A 8 9.47 10.71 -27.74
CA ARG A 8 8.30 11.20 -26.99
C ARG A 8 7.06 11.02 -27.85
N LYS A 9 6.31 9.94 -27.64
CA LYS A 9 4.84 10.04 -27.65
C LYS A 9 4.40 10.21 -26.19
N GLN A 10 4.59 11.42 -25.68
CA GLN A 10 3.75 11.88 -24.57
C GLN A 10 2.34 11.96 -25.13
N THR A 11 1.46 11.09 -24.67
CA THR A 11 0.02 11.21 -24.91
C THR A 11 -0.37 12.62 -24.52
N SER A 12 -0.90 13.36 -25.49
CA SER A 12 -1.31 14.74 -25.38
C SER A 12 -2.22 14.93 -24.17
N THR A 13 -1.84 15.82 -23.26
CA THR A 13 -2.75 16.39 -22.27
C THR A 13 -3.77 17.23 -23.03
N ILE A 14 -4.90 16.63 -23.38
CA ILE A 14 -6.06 17.36 -23.91
C ILE A 14 -7.02 17.57 -22.75
N GLY A 15 -6.91 18.75 -22.11
CA GLY A 15 -8.04 19.54 -21.60
C GLY A 15 -8.99 18.98 -20.55
N THR A 16 -8.92 17.71 -20.16
CA THR A 16 -9.82 17.11 -19.18
C THR A 16 -9.00 16.65 -17.99
N GLY A 17 -9.49 16.85 -16.77
CA GLY A 17 -8.79 16.50 -15.53
C GLY A 17 -8.46 15.00 -15.39
N TYR A 18 -8.64 14.18 -16.42
CA TYR A 18 -8.51 12.73 -16.38
C TYR A 18 -7.37 12.24 -17.27
N ILE A 19 -6.62 11.25 -16.77
CA ILE A 19 -5.69 10.45 -17.57
C ILE A 19 -6.23 9.03 -17.61
N SER A 20 -6.33 8.45 -18.81
CA SER A 20 -6.62 7.02 -19.00
C SER A 20 -5.39 6.32 -19.54
N ALA A 21 -4.97 5.24 -18.88
CA ALA A 21 -3.80 4.46 -19.30
C ALA A 21 -3.93 2.99 -18.88
N VAL A 22 -3.18 2.13 -19.58
CA VAL A 22 -3.08 0.70 -19.27
C VAL A 22 -1.97 0.48 -18.24
N PHE A 23 -2.29 -0.27 -17.19
CA PHE A 23 -1.39 -0.58 -16.07
C PHE A 23 -1.27 -2.08 -15.87
N ARG A 24 -0.08 -2.51 -15.41
CA ARG A 24 0.12 -3.82 -14.80
C ARG A 24 -0.01 -3.65 -13.30
N ILE A 25 -0.96 -4.34 -12.70
CA ILE A 25 -1.17 -4.34 -11.25
C ILE A 25 -0.60 -5.63 -10.69
N TYR A 26 0.23 -5.47 -9.67
CA TYR A 26 0.78 -6.57 -8.89
C TYR A 26 0.14 -6.52 -7.51
N ASP A 27 -0.39 -7.65 -7.08
CA ASP A 27 -0.93 -7.76 -5.74
C ASP A 27 0.21 -7.86 -4.72
N ILE A 28 0.02 -7.20 -3.59
CA ILE A 28 0.87 -7.38 -2.41
C ILE A 28 0.20 -8.46 -1.57
N PRO A 29 0.77 -9.68 -1.49
CA PRO A 29 0.12 -10.77 -0.79
C PRO A 29 0.04 -10.48 0.72
N SER A 30 -1.05 -10.90 1.36
CA SER A 30 -1.11 -10.94 2.83
C SER A 30 -0.63 -12.31 3.30
N ILE A 31 0.37 -12.33 4.19
CA ILE A 31 0.94 -13.57 4.73
C ILE A 31 1.11 -13.47 6.25
N SER A 32 1.27 -14.62 6.92
CA SER A 32 1.62 -14.65 8.34
C SER A 32 3.04 -14.12 8.57
N PHE A 33 3.27 -13.55 9.76
CA PHE A 33 4.61 -13.12 10.14
C PHE A 33 5.64 -14.27 10.17
N SER A 34 5.24 -15.48 10.54
CA SER A 34 6.11 -16.66 10.49
C SER A 34 6.62 -16.98 9.08
N LYS A 35 5.75 -16.84 8.07
CA LYS A 35 6.11 -17.05 6.66
C LYS A 35 6.94 -15.89 6.08
N LEU A 36 6.78 -14.69 6.64
CA LEU A 36 7.51 -13.50 6.21
C LEU A 36 9.00 -13.63 6.47
N ILE A 37 9.37 -14.17 7.63
CA ILE A 37 10.78 -14.33 8.03
C ILE A 37 11.53 -15.25 7.04
N SER A 38 10.85 -16.23 6.47
CA SER A 38 11.46 -17.19 5.53
C SER A 38 11.38 -16.77 4.07
N THR A 39 10.54 -15.78 3.72
CA THR A 39 10.26 -15.44 2.31
C THR A 39 10.32 -13.93 2.09
N PRO A 40 11.42 -13.41 1.50
CA PRO A 40 11.52 -11.98 1.19
C PRO A 40 10.47 -11.57 0.16
N PHE A 41 10.02 -10.31 0.23
CA PHE A 41 9.12 -9.74 -0.77
C PHE A 41 9.82 -9.73 -2.14
N ASN A 42 9.21 -10.37 -3.14
CA ASN A 42 9.71 -10.35 -4.50
C ASN A 42 8.57 -10.25 -5.49
N ILE A 43 8.45 -9.10 -6.13
CA ILE A 43 7.41 -8.82 -7.13
C ILE A 43 7.66 -9.53 -8.47
N ALA A 44 8.92 -9.91 -8.77
CA ALA A 44 9.28 -10.49 -10.06
C ALA A 44 8.61 -11.84 -10.32
N ASN A 45 8.26 -12.54 -9.24
CA ASN A 45 7.57 -13.83 -9.31
C ASN A 45 6.04 -13.69 -9.14
N ASN A 46 5.52 -12.47 -8.94
CA ASN A 46 4.10 -12.25 -8.75
C ASN A 46 3.39 -12.21 -10.10
N GLN A 47 2.23 -12.85 -10.15
CA GLN A 47 1.30 -12.66 -11.26
C GLN A 47 0.82 -11.21 -11.28
N PHE A 48 0.58 -10.68 -12.47
CA PHE A 48 0.01 -9.34 -12.65
C PHE A 48 -1.27 -9.40 -13.45
N THR A 49 -2.17 -8.45 -13.16
CA THR A 49 -3.37 -8.21 -13.96
C THR A 49 -3.16 -6.95 -14.79
N VAL A 50 -3.55 -6.99 -16.07
CA VAL A 50 -3.55 -5.81 -16.93
C VAL A 50 -4.92 -5.14 -16.85
N ILE A 51 -4.96 -3.88 -16.47
CA ILE A 51 -6.20 -3.09 -16.37
C ILE A 51 -6.02 -1.73 -17.01
N THR A 52 -7.12 -1.11 -17.42
CA THR A 52 -7.14 0.31 -17.78
C THR A 52 -7.62 1.10 -16.58
N LEU A 53 -6.88 2.13 -16.16
CA LEU A 53 -7.32 3.05 -15.11
C LEU A 53 -7.60 4.42 -15.71
N ALA A 54 -8.74 5.01 -15.35
CA ALA A 54 -9.00 6.44 -15.46
C ALA A 54 -8.68 7.11 -14.13
N ILE A 55 -7.83 8.13 -14.13
CA ILE A 55 -7.32 8.81 -12.94
C ILE A 55 -7.68 10.30 -13.02
N ASP A 56 -8.41 10.82 -12.03
CA ASP A 56 -8.69 12.26 -11.92
C ASP A 56 -7.46 12.99 -11.37
N THR A 57 -6.66 13.54 -12.27
CA THR A 57 -5.46 14.33 -11.99
C THR A 57 -5.74 15.78 -11.63
N SER A 58 -7.01 16.21 -11.52
CA SER A 58 -7.31 17.56 -11.08
C SER A 58 -6.85 17.78 -9.64
N THR A 59 -6.28 18.96 -9.37
CA THR A 59 -5.83 19.32 -8.02
C THR A 59 -6.98 19.35 -7.01
N LYS A 60 -8.21 19.62 -7.49
CA LYS A 60 -9.43 19.65 -6.67
C LYS A 60 -9.89 18.25 -6.23
N ALA A 61 -9.62 17.23 -7.04
CA ALA A 61 -9.95 15.85 -6.71
C ALA A 61 -8.87 15.16 -5.87
N MET A 62 -7.72 15.80 -5.66
CA MET A 62 -6.62 15.20 -4.90
C MET A 62 -7.04 14.90 -3.46
N ILE A 63 -6.76 13.67 -3.03
CA ILE A 63 -7.06 13.21 -1.69
C ILE A 63 -5.89 13.62 -0.78
N GLY A 64 -6.19 14.46 0.21
CA GLY A 64 -5.20 15.04 1.11
C GLY A 64 -4.70 16.42 0.65
N SER A 65 -3.97 17.11 1.52
CA SER A 65 -3.51 18.48 1.28
C SER A 65 -2.35 18.56 0.27
N ALA A 66 -2.33 19.65 -0.50
CA ALA A 66 -1.24 19.95 -1.41
C ALA A 66 0.02 20.34 -0.62
N GLY A 67 0.99 19.43 -0.51
CA GLY A 67 2.24 19.74 0.19
C GLY A 67 3.07 18.53 0.61
N SER A 68 2.44 17.36 0.71
CA SER A 68 3.06 16.08 1.00
C SER A 68 4.02 15.62 -0.11
N PHE A 69 4.91 14.68 0.23
CA PHE A 69 5.84 14.03 -0.70
C PHE A 69 5.15 13.18 -1.78
N LYS A 70 3.83 12.99 -1.69
CA LYS A 70 3.03 12.17 -2.61
C LYS A 70 1.72 12.87 -2.94
N SER A 71 1.26 12.76 -4.18
CA SER A 71 -0.14 13.05 -4.52
C SER A 71 -0.94 11.76 -4.50
N CYS A 72 -2.19 11.84 -4.06
CA CYS A 72 -3.16 10.75 -4.14
C CYS A 72 -4.34 11.24 -4.96
N HIS A 73 -4.66 10.55 -6.04
CA HIS A 73 -5.73 10.93 -6.96
C HIS A 73 -6.75 9.80 -7.07
N PRO A 74 -8.06 10.08 -7.08
CA PRO A 74 -9.08 9.07 -7.34
C PRO A 74 -8.82 8.36 -8.67
N ALA A 75 -8.99 7.05 -8.66
CA ALA A 75 -8.85 6.20 -9.83
C ALA A 75 -10.09 5.31 -10.00
N LEU A 76 -10.42 5.00 -11.24
CA LEU A 76 -11.50 4.11 -11.63
C LEU A 76 -10.95 3.06 -12.58
N ILE A 77 -11.41 1.82 -12.44
CA ILE A 77 -11.11 0.77 -13.41
C ILE A 77 -12.04 0.94 -14.60
N CYS A 78 -11.45 1.21 -15.76
CA CYS A 78 -12.15 1.12 -17.02
C CYS A 78 -12.10 -0.36 -17.46
N SER A 79 -13.27 -0.91 -17.82
CA SER A 79 -13.44 -2.30 -18.27
C SER A 79 -12.28 -2.78 -19.17
N PRO A 80 -11.79 -4.02 -19.01
CA PRO A 80 -10.72 -4.53 -19.87
C PRO A 80 -11.12 -4.46 -21.34
N LEU A 81 -10.25 -3.87 -22.16
CA LEU A 81 -10.45 -3.73 -23.59
C LEU A 81 -10.38 -5.12 -24.24
N GLY A 82 -11.52 -5.72 -24.53
CA GLY A 82 -11.64 -6.95 -25.32
C GLY A 82 -12.69 -7.88 -24.74
N GLY A 83 -13.73 -8.18 -25.54
CA GLY A 83 -14.82 -9.13 -25.24
C GLY A 83 -14.39 -10.60 -25.13
N GLY A 84 -13.23 -10.86 -24.52
CA GLY A 84 -12.95 -12.15 -23.92
C GLY A 84 -13.69 -12.23 -22.59
N SER A 85 -14.20 -13.43 -22.30
CA SER A 85 -14.81 -13.83 -21.02
C SER A 85 -14.20 -13.07 -19.83
N MET A 86 -15.03 -12.68 -18.85
CA MET A 86 -14.56 -12.32 -17.51
C MET A 86 -13.58 -13.39 -17.03
N LEU A 87 -12.30 -13.25 -17.39
CA LEU A 87 -11.20 -13.81 -16.65
C LEU A 87 -11.29 -13.04 -15.36
N THR A 88 -12.09 -13.61 -14.46
CA THR A 88 -12.04 -13.47 -13.03
C THR A 88 -10.80 -12.68 -12.67
N LEU A 89 -10.98 -11.38 -12.45
CA LEU A 89 -10.07 -10.67 -11.56
C LEU A 89 -9.85 -11.65 -10.40
N PRO A 90 -8.61 -12.08 -10.10
CA PRO A 90 -8.38 -13.14 -9.12
C PRO A 90 -8.95 -12.77 -7.74
N HIS A 91 -9.40 -11.53 -7.57
CA HIS A 91 -10.27 -11.15 -6.49
C HIS A 91 -11.29 -10.05 -6.92
N PRO A 92 -12.55 -10.39 -7.24
CA PRO A 92 -13.59 -9.38 -7.50
C PRO A 92 -13.90 -8.55 -6.24
N ALA A 93 -13.57 -9.05 -5.04
CA ALA A 93 -13.87 -8.40 -3.77
C ALA A 93 -13.01 -7.14 -3.48
N THR A 94 -11.74 -7.09 -3.89
CA THR A 94 -10.84 -5.97 -3.57
C THR A 94 -11.09 -4.73 -4.42
N LEU A 95 -11.57 -4.90 -5.66
CA LEU A 95 -11.78 -3.79 -6.59
C LEU A 95 -13.25 -3.34 -6.70
N SER A 96 -14.20 -4.18 -6.26
CA SER A 96 -15.63 -3.85 -6.26
C SER A 96 -16.05 -2.99 -5.06
N ALA A 97 -15.28 -2.97 -3.96
CA ALA A 97 -15.70 -2.38 -2.69
C ALA A 97 -14.98 -1.07 -2.32
N ALA A 98 -13.86 -0.72 -2.96
CA ALA A 98 -12.98 0.35 -2.50
C ALA A 98 -12.82 1.48 -3.54
N GLN A 99 -12.90 2.72 -3.06
CA GLN A 99 -12.41 3.88 -3.81
C GLN A 99 -10.92 3.67 -4.10
N LEU A 100 -10.55 3.48 -5.37
CA LEU A 100 -9.16 3.32 -5.77
C LEU A 100 -8.47 4.68 -5.81
N VAL A 101 -7.19 4.67 -5.45
CA VAL A 101 -6.37 5.88 -5.49
C VAL A 101 -5.05 5.59 -6.19
N ALA A 102 -4.74 6.41 -7.20
CA ALA A 102 -3.44 6.43 -7.83
C ALA A 102 -2.51 7.34 -7.02
N LYS A 103 -1.42 6.78 -6.51
CA LYS A 103 -0.39 7.52 -5.79
C LYS A 103 0.77 7.84 -6.72
N ARG A 104 1.35 9.03 -6.56
CA ARG A 104 2.56 9.46 -7.28
C ARG A 104 3.50 10.17 -6.32
N VAL A 105 4.78 9.83 -6.39
CA VAL A 105 5.82 10.37 -5.51
C VAL A 105 6.55 11.53 -6.20
N PHE A 106 6.85 12.58 -5.42
CA PHE A 106 7.59 13.76 -5.88
C PHE A 106 8.75 14.06 -4.95
N PHE A 107 9.75 14.77 -5.45
CA PHE A 107 10.82 15.34 -4.64
C PHE A 107 10.93 16.86 -4.85
N ARG A 108 11.62 17.52 -3.93
CA ARG A 108 11.96 18.96 -4.02
C ARG A 108 13.48 19.09 -4.12
N ARG A 109 13.99 19.89 -5.06
CA ARG A 109 15.41 20.23 -5.13
C ARG A 109 15.70 21.46 -4.27
N GLY A 110 15.83 21.29 -2.97
CA GLY A 110 16.13 22.38 -2.03
C GLY A 110 14.90 23.22 -1.63
N GLN A 111 15.10 24.18 -0.72
CA GLN A 111 14.04 25.07 -0.24
C GLN A 111 13.58 26.02 -1.36
N GLY A 112 12.26 26.21 -1.47
CA GLY A 112 11.64 27.13 -2.44
C GLY A 112 11.54 26.63 -3.89
N LYS A 113 12.15 25.49 -4.25
CA LYS A 113 11.98 24.92 -5.60
C LYS A 113 10.72 24.06 -5.69
N GLY A 114 10.08 24.11 -6.86
CA GLY A 114 8.86 23.36 -7.16
C GLY A 114 9.02 21.85 -7.02
N ARG A 115 7.88 21.14 -7.11
CA ARG A 115 7.85 19.68 -7.09
C ARG A 115 8.40 19.12 -8.41
N HIS A 116 9.35 18.20 -8.32
CA HIS A 116 9.90 17.48 -9.45
C HIS A 116 9.45 16.03 -9.42
N ARG A 117 9.20 15.48 -10.61
CA ARG A 117 8.86 14.08 -10.78
C ARG A 117 10.14 13.25 -10.84
N PHE A 118 10.13 12.11 -10.17
CA PHE A 118 11.15 11.08 -10.32
C PHE A 118 11.18 10.54 -11.75
N SER A 119 12.34 9.99 -12.15
CA SER A 119 12.41 9.12 -13.33
C SER A 119 11.53 7.88 -13.09
N ARG A 120 11.19 7.15 -14.15
CA ARG A 120 10.34 5.96 -14.01
C ARG A 120 11.03 4.89 -13.15
N GLU A 121 12.33 4.77 -13.30
CA GLU A 121 13.20 3.82 -12.61
C GLU A 121 13.27 4.17 -11.12
N ASP A 122 13.49 5.44 -10.79
CA ASP A 122 13.53 5.91 -9.39
C ASP A 122 12.14 5.81 -8.73
N GLU A 123 11.08 6.17 -9.46
CA GLU A 123 9.68 6.06 -8.99
C GLU A 123 9.32 4.60 -8.71
N LEU A 124 9.75 3.67 -9.58
CA LEU A 124 9.57 2.23 -9.39
C LEU A 124 10.30 1.74 -8.14
N ALA A 125 11.58 2.08 -7.95
CA ALA A 125 12.34 1.67 -6.77
C ALA A 125 11.64 2.12 -5.47
N LYS A 126 11.17 3.39 -5.41
CA LYS A 126 10.41 3.90 -4.26
C LYS A 126 9.07 3.21 -4.06
N THR A 127 8.38 2.88 -5.14
CA THR A 127 7.11 2.13 -5.06
C THR A 127 7.33 0.71 -4.54
N LEU A 128 8.45 0.06 -4.89
CA LEU A 128 8.82 -1.25 -4.37
C LEU A 128 9.18 -1.20 -2.88
N ASP A 129 9.90 -0.18 -2.43
CA ASP A 129 10.16 0.04 -1.00
C ASP A 129 8.84 0.17 -0.22
N GLU A 130 7.89 0.95 -0.75
CA GLU A 130 6.56 1.11 -0.14
C GLU A 130 5.75 -0.20 -0.14
N ALA A 131 5.78 -0.95 -1.23
CA ALA A 131 5.10 -2.24 -1.31
C ALA A 131 5.68 -3.24 -0.31
N ASN A 132 7.01 -3.26 -0.14
CA ASN A 132 7.67 -4.07 0.88
C ASN A 132 7.23 -3.62 2.29
N CYS A 133 7.24 -2.32 2.60
CA CYS A 133 6.74 -1.83 3.89
C CYS A 133 5.29 -2.25 4.17
N LEU A 134 4.41 -2.21 3.17
CA LEU A 134 3.02 -2.67 3.30
C LEU A 134 2.93 -4.18 3.53
N TYR A 135 3.76 -4.96 2.83
CA TYR A 135 3.86 -6.40 2.99
C TYR A 135 4.24 -6.78 4.43
N TRP A 136 5.28 -6.15 4.97
CA TRP A 136 5.71 -6.32 6.36
C TRP A 136 4.63 -5.83 7.35
N GLY A 137 4.06 -4.66 7.09
CA GLY A 137 3.03 -4.07 7.94
C GLY A 137 1.79 -4.95 8.07
N ALA A 138 1.31 -5.53 6.96
CA ALA A 138 0.15 -6.43 6.96
C ALA A 138 0.40 -7.68 7.83
N ALA A 139 1.57 -8.30 7.69
CA ALA A 139 1.94 -9.48 8.47
C ALA A 139 2.09 -9.18 9.97
N LEU A 140 2.70 -8.04 10.33
CA LEU A 140 2.82 -7.58 11.72
C LEU A 140 1.44 -7.32 12.34
N MET A 141 0.56 -6.65 11.60
CA MET A 141 -0.82 -6.41 12.04
C MET A 141 -1.59 -7.72 12.26
N GLY A 142 -1.45 -8.69 11.34
CA GLY A 142 -2.06 -10.02 11.50
C GLY A 142 -1.61 -10.75 12.77
N MET A 143 -0.31 -10.66 13.09
CA MET A 143 0.24 -11.21 14.33
C MET A 143 -0.28 -10.48 15.57
N ALA A 144 -0.33 -9.15 15.55
CA ALA A 144 -0.85 -8.35 16.66
C ALA A 144 -2.33 -8.67 16.95
N TYR A 145 -3.16 -8.77 15.91
CA TYR A 145 -4.57 -9.14 16.08
C TYR A 145 -4.73 -10.58 16.60
N THR A 146 -3.96 -11.52 16.06
CA THR A 146 -3.97 -12.91 16.56
C THR A 146 -3.60 -12.96 18.04
N PHE A 147 -2.57 -12.20 18.46
CA PHE A 147 -2.19 -12.11 19.87
C PHE A 147 -3.32 -11.55 20.74
N VAL A 148 -3.96 -10.46 20.32
CA VAL A 148 -5.10 -9.86 21.04
C VAL A 148 -6.25 -10.86 21.16
N ASP A 149 -6.59 -11.57 20.09
CA ASP A 149 -7.66 -12.57 20.09
C ASP A 149 -7.38 -13.71 21.07
N GLU A 150 -6.14 -14.21 21.14
CA GLU A 150 -5.74 -15.24 22.11
C GLU A 150 -5.78 -14.74 23.56
N MET A 151 -5.38 -13.50 23.80
CA MET A 151 -5.49 -12.88 25.14
C MET A 151 -6.96 -12.69 25.57
N LEU A 152 -7.84 -12.34 24.64
CA LEU A 152 -9.28 -12.20 24.93
C LEU A 152 -9.95 -13.56 25.18
N LYS A 153 -9.50 -14.62 24.50
CA LYS A 153 -9.99 -15.99 24.75
C LYS A 153 -9.58 -16.49 26.14
N THR A 154 -8.33 -16.25 26.55
CA THR A 154 -7.81 -16.65 27.87
C THR A 154 -8.36 -15.79 29.01
N GLY A 155 -8.56 -14.48 28.78
CA GLY A 155 -9.11 -13.53 29.74
C GLY A 155 -10.61 -13.69 30.05
N LYS A 156 -11.39 -14.31 29.15
CA LYS A 156 -12.81 -14.64 29.42
C LYS A 156 -13.02 -15.91 30.24
N GLY A 157 -11.94 -16.65 30.56
CA GLY A 157 -12.00 -17.92 31.31
C GLY A 157 -11.09 -18.00 32.53
N SER A 158 -10.32 -16.95 32.85
CA SER A 158 -9.32 -17.01 33.93
C SER A 158 -9.56 -15.91 34.96
N GLN A 159 -10.41 -16.18 35.94
CA GLN A 159 -10.20 -15.63 37.28
C GLN A 159 -8.87 -16.21 37.78
N LEU A 160 -7.76 -15.54 37.46
CA LEU A 160 -6.50 -15.85 38.10
C LEU A 160 -6.66 -15.48 39.59
N PRO A 161 -6.32 -16.37 40.54
CA PRO A 161 -6.27 -15.98 41.93
C PRO A 161 -5.20 -14.92 42.05
N VAL A 162 -5.62 -13.69 42.39
CA VAL A 162 -4.72 -12.63 42.82
C VAL A 162 -4.06 -13.14 44.09
N GLN A 163 -2.86 -13.71 43.97
CA GLN A 163 -2.02 -13.88 45.15
C GLN A 163 -1.55 -12.49 45.55
N PRO A 164 -1.86 -12.03 46.78
CA PRO A 164 -1.34 -10.77 47.25
C PRO A 164 0.18 -10.88 47.35
N LEU A 165 0.87 -10.16 46.47
CA LEU A 165 2.24 -9.74 46.69
C LEU A 165 2.18 -8.87 47.96
N TYR A 166 3.02 -9.14 48.95
CA TYR A 166 3.04 -8.58 50.32
C TYR A 166 2.32 -9.44 51.37
N SER A 167 3.05 -10.43 51.88
CA SER A 167 2.93 -10.87 53.27
C SER A 167 3.53 -9.77 54.17
N GLU A 168 2.73 -9.23 55.10
CA GLU A 168 3.21 -8.29 56.11
C GLU A 168 4.38 -8.90 56.92
N PRO A 169 5.42 -8.13 57.25
CA PRO A 169 6.45 -8.60 58.16
C PRO A 169 5.86 -8.70 59.58
N GLU A 170 5.91 -9.89 60.16
CA GLU A 170 5.59 -10.14 61.56
C GLU A 170 6.34 -9.15 62.46
N ALA A 171 5.59 -8.30 63.16
CA ALA A 171 6.12 -7.45 64.20
C ALA A 171 6.68 -8.34 65.32
N ARG A 172 8.01 -8.34 65.47
CA ARG A 172 8.66 -8.91 66.65
C ARG A 172 8.26 -8.09 67.87
N VAL A 173 7.43 -8.69 68.71
CA VAL A 173 7.16 -8.23 70.08
C VAL A 173 8.42 -8.54 70.91
N ASN A 174 9.02 -7.50 71.48
CA ASN A 174 9.91 -7.61 72.63
C ASN A 174 9.10 -7.28 73.89
#